data_AF-A0A9R1V966-F1
#
_entry.id   AF-A0A9R1V966-F1
#
_cell.length_a   1.000
_cell.length_b   1.000
_cell.length_c   1.000
_cell.angle_alpha   90.00
_cell.angle_beta   90.00
_cell.angle_gamma   90.00
#
_symmetry.space_group_name_H-M   'P 1'
#
loop_
_entity.id
_entity.type
_entity.pdbx_description
1 polymer ?
#
loop_
_entity_poly.entity_id
_entity_poly.type
_entity_poly.pdbx_seq_one_letter_code
_entity_poly.pdbx_strand_id
1 'polypeptide(L)'
;MEELSASNKDHFTLAVATISVMIFAISWRRWKSSSSSGAPSLPPGPRSLPIVGYLPFLRRDLHKQFRNMAHIYGPIFKFHLGSKLHVVINTPDLVKAVVREQDDIFSNRNPSIAALAISYGGRNVVFSDNNSDWRNLRKIFAHEVLSNKNLEACRFFRRDEVRKTIKNIYSKIGTTIDISEIAFSTEANVLTSMVWENTSDPNAKGRQFGAELKRISSNIVELLGQPNLSDIFPSVAWLDLQGILRKMKRQDCIVGGYTIPKGCTVLLNVWSIHRDHRYWDNPLIFNPERFLTNKYDFKGGNLNLICYDKDG
;
A
#
# COMPACT_ATOMS: atom_id res chain seq x y z
N MET A 1 -58.62 19.92 4.94
CA MET A 1 -57.52 19.46 4.07
C MET A 1 -56.64 20.62 3.57
N GLU A 2 -57.13 21.87 3.61
CA GLU A 2 -56.43 23.08 3.14
C GLU A 2 -55.38 23.61 4.14
N GLU A 3 -55.65 23.56 5.45
CA GLU A 3 -54.72 24.05 6.49
C GLU A 3 -53.43 23.22 6.60
N LEU A 4 -53.49 21.91 6.37
CA LEU A 4 -52.32 21.03 6.33
C LEU A 4 -51.40 21.31 5.11
N SER A 5 -51.95 21.83 4.01
CA SER A 5 -51.17 22.21 2.83
C SER A 5 -50.44 23.54 3.02
N ALA A 6 -51.03 24.49 3.76
CA ALA A 6 -50.42 25.79 4.03
C ALA A 6 -49.21 25.67 4.97
N SER A 7 -49.37 24.96 6.10
CA SER A 7 -48.29 24.77 7.08
C SER A 7 -47.03 24.10 6.48
N ASN A 8 -47.21 23.13 5.58
CA ASN A 8 -46.08 22.43 4.96
C ASN A 8 -45.31 23.31 3.96
N LYS A 9 -45.98 24.28 3.32
CA LYS A 9 -45.32 25.28 2.45
C LYS A 9 -44.49 26.26 3.26
N ASP A 10 -44.94 26.62 4.46
CA ASP A 10 -44.23 27.53 5.36
C ASP A 10 -42.96 26.88 5.93
N HIS A 11 -43.02 25.60 6.32
CA HIS A 11 -41.83 24.84 6.73
C HIS A 11 -40.83 24.66 5.59
N PHE A 12 -41.31 24.40 4.37
CA PHE A 12 -40.44 24.25 3.20
C PHE A 12 -39.76 25.57 2.81
N THR A 13 -40.48 26.67 2.80
CA THR A 13 -39.94 28.00 2.49
C THR A 13 -38.93 28.46 3.56
N LEU A 14 -39.21 28.19 4.85
CA LEU A 14 -38.28 28.46 5.94
C LEU A 14 -37.00 27.62 5.82
N ALA A 15 -37.11 26.35 5.42
CA ALA A 15 -35.95 25.49 5.18
C ALA A 15 -35.09 25.98 4.01
N VAL A 16 -35.70 26.39 2.89
CA VAL A 16 -34.96 26.93 1.74
C VAL A 16 -34.27 28.26 2.07
N ALA A 17 -34.95 29.14 2.82
CA ALA A 17 -34.38 30.41 3.25
C ALA A 17 -33.18 30.22 4.19
N THR A 18 -33.29 29.33 5.18
CA THR A 18 -32.20 29.03 6.13
C THR A 18 -30.98 28.42 5.44
N ILE A 19 -31.19 27.49 4.49
CA ILE A 19 -30.10 26.93 3.67
C ILE A 19 -29.44 28.02 2.82
N SER A 20 -30.23 28.91 2.21
CA SER A 20 -29.71 30.00 1.38
C SER A 20 -28.87 31.00 2.18
N VAL A 21 -29.32 31.36 3.39
CA VAL A 21 -28.57 32.23 4.30
C VAL A 21 -27.28 31.55 4.78
N MET A 22 -27.31 30.25 5.09
CA MET A 22 -26.11 29.49 5.43
C MET A 22 -25.11 29.45 4.27
N ILE A 23 -25.57 29.20 3.04
CA ILE A 23 -24.71 29.21 1.84
C ILE A 23 -24.10 30.59 1.63
N PHE A 24 -24.89 31.66 1.79
CA PHE A 24 -24.42 33.04 1.65
C PHE A 24 -23.40 33.40 2.72
N ALA A 25 -23.65 33.05 3.99
CA ALA A 25 -22.73 33.31 5.10
C ALA A 25 -21.40 32.54 4.95
N ILE A 26 -21.45 31.29 4.49
CA ILE A 26 -20.25 30.48 4.18
C ILE A 26 -19.49 31.11 3.01
N SER A 27 -20.19 31.52 1.95
CA SER A 27 -19.58 32.17 0.78
C SER A 27 -18.94 33.51 1.15
N TRP A 28 -19.61 34.31 1.97
CA TRP A 28 -19.10 35.59 2.47
C TRP A 28 -17.87 35.42 3.38
N ARG A 29 -17.87 34.43 4.28
CA ARG A 29 -16.67 34.10 5.09
C ARG A 29 -15.51 33.64 4.23
N ARG A 30 -15.76 32.80 3.22
CA ARG A 30 -14.70 32.35 2.28
C ARG A 30 -14.16 33.51 1.45
N TRP A 31 -15.01 34.46 1.05
CA TRP A 31 -14.61 35.66 0.32
C TRP A 31 -13.77 36.61 1.20
N LYS A 32 -14.22 36.92 2.43
CA LYS A 32 -13.42 37.73 3.37
C LYS A 32 -12.12 37.04 3.83
N SER A 33 -12.11 35.71 3.91
CA SER A 33 -10.90 34.92 4.19
C SER A 33 -9.94 34.84 3.00
N SER A 34 -10.33 35.31 1.80
CA SER A 34 -9.48 35.29 0.61
C SER A 34 -8.47 36.44 0.56
N SER A 35 -8.45 37.34 1.55
CA SER A 35 -7.38 38.33 1.71
C SER A 35 -6.49 38.00 2.91
N SER A 36 -5.51 37.11 2.72
CA SER A 36 -4.37 37.00 3.63
C SER A 36 -3.04 36.94 2.86
N SER A 37 -2.36 38.08 2.86
CA SER A 37 -0.92 38.25 3.11
C SER A 37 0.09 37.30 2.44
N GLY A 38 0.86 37.85 1.48
CA GLY A 38 2.27 37.49 1.23
C GLY A 38 2.61 36.11 0.64
N ALA A 39 1.69 35.16 0.64
CA ALA A 39 1.94 33.81 0.12
C ALA A 39 1.91 33.78 -1.42
N PRO A 40 2.82 33.03 -2.07
CA PRO A 40 2.78 32.84 -3.52
C PRO A 40 1.43 32.27 -3.97
N SER A 41 0.91 32.80 -5.08
CA SER A 41 -0.33 32.30 -5.66
C SER A 41 -0.17 30.83 -6.07
N LEU A 42 -1.18 30.01 -5.77
CA LEU A 42 -1.25 28.64 -6.23
C LEU A 42 -1.12 28.54 -7.77
N PRO A 43 -0.58 27.44 -8.32
CA PRO A 43 -0.43 27.24 -9.76
C PRO A 43 -1.73 27.45 -10.55
N PRO A 44 -1.64 27.79 -11.85
CA PRO A 44 -2.81 27.87 -12.72
C PRO A 44 -3.48 26.49 -12.86
N GLY A 45 -4.73 26.44 -13.32
CA GLY A 45 -5.43 25.18 -13.48
C GLY A 45 -6.89 25.31 -13.90
N PRO A 46 -7.54 24.19 -14.26
CA PRO A 46 -8.93 24.20 -14.66
C PRO A 46 -9.87 24.58 -13.51
N ARG A 47 -11.00 25.19 -13.86
CA ARG A 47 -12.08 25.45 -12.91
C ARG A 47 -12.63 24.12 -12.40
N SER A 48 -12.84 24.06 -11.09
CA SER A 48 -13.30 22.87 -10.38
C SER A 48 -14.76 23.06 -9.95
N LEU A 49 -15.57 22.00 -10.01
CA LEU A 49 -16.93 22.03 -9.48
C LEU A 49 -16.91 21.99 -7.94
N PRO A 50 -17.92 22.55 -7.26
CA PRO A 50 -18.06 22.41 -5.81
C PRO A 50 -18.08 20.93 -5.41
N ILE A 51 -17.44 20.60 -4.29
CA ILE A 51 -17.40 19.27 -3.66
C ILE A 51 -16.62 18.23 -4.48
N VAL A 52 -16.97 17.96 -5.74
CA VAL A 52 -16.39 16.89 -6.58
C VAL A 52 -15.09 17.28 -7.31
N GLY A 53 -14.79 18.57 -7.38
CA GLY A 53 -13.58 19.06 -8.03
C GLY A 53 -13.63 18.90 -9.56
N TYR A 54 -12.54 18.39 -10.13
CA TYR A 54 -12.37 18.11 -11.56
C TYR A 54 -12.65 16.64 -11.92
N LEU A 55 -13.07 15.82 -10.94
CA LEU A 55 -13.31 14.38 -11.12
C LEU A 55 -14.22 14.04 -12.32
N PRO A 56 -15.35 14.73 -12.57
CA PRO A 56 -16.24 14.40 -13.69
C PRO A 56 -15.62 14.61 -15.08
N PHE A 57 -14.55 15.40 -15.16
CA PHE A 57 -13.87 15.73 -16.41
C PHE A 57 -12.60 14.90 -16.63
N LEU A 58 -12.21 14.06 -15.67
CA LEU A 58 -11.04 13.18 -15.81
C LEU A 58 -11.36 11.99 -16.72
N ARG A 59 -10.43 11.71 -17.62
CA ARG A 59 -10.50 10.58 -18.55
C ARG A 59 -9.61 9.43 -18.07
N ARG A 60 -9.83 8.22 -18.61
CA ARG A 60 -9.00 7.04 -18.29
C ARG A 60 -7.54 7.21 -18.73
N ASP A 61 -7.29 7.97 -19.80
CA ASP A 61 -5.97 8.32 -20.32
C ASP A 61 -5.37 9.55 -19.62
N LEU A 62 -5.28 9.50 -18.29
CA LEU A 62 -4.82 10.61 -17.44
C LEU A 62 -3.49 11.22 -17.91
N HIS A 63 -2.53 10.40 -18.32
CA HIS A 63 -1.22 10.86 -18.80
C HIS A 63 -1.33 11.72 -20.07
N LYS A 64 -2.24 11.40 -21.00
CA LYS A 64 -2.51 12.23 -22.20
C LYS A 64 -3.25 13.51 -21.84
N GLN A 65 -4.24 13.40 -20.94
CA GLN A 65 -4.97 14.57 -20.48
C GLN A 65 -4.06 15.57 -19.74
N PHE A 66 -3.17 15.08 -18.88
CA PHE A 66 -2.19 15.93 -18.19
C PHE A 66 -1.18 16.54 -19.14
N ARG A 67 -0.76 15.82 -20.20
CA ARG A 67 0.05 16.39 -21.26
C ARG A 67 -0.65 17.56 -21.95
N ASN A 68 -1.92 17.41 -22.30
CA ASN A 68 -2.71 18.50 -22.90
C ASN A 68 -2.90 19.68 -21.94
N MET A 69 -3.16 19.41 -20.66
CA MET A 69 -3.25 20.45 -19.64
C MET A 69 -1.93 21.20 -19.45
N ALA A 70 -0.79 20.52 -19.56
CA ALA A 70 0.52 21.17 -19.52
C ALA A 70 0.71 22.15 -20.70
N HIS A 71 0.16 21.84 -21.87
CA HIS A 71 0.15 22.77 -23.01
C HIS A 71 -0.75 24.01 -22.78
N ILE A 72 -1.80 23.89 -21.96
CA ILE A 72 -2.77 24.97 -21.70
C ILE A 72 -2.34 25.84 -20.51
N TYR A 73 -1.93 25.22 -19.41
CA TYR A 73 -1.66 25.88 -18.13
C TYR A 73 -0.16 26.05 -17.84
N GLY A 74 0.70 25.43 -18.64
CA GLY A 74 2.15 25.51 -18.51
C GLY A 74 2.77 24.36 -17.71
N PRO A 75 4.05 24.51 -17.32
CA PRO A 75 4.87 23.43 -16.78
C PRO A 75 4.43 22.93 -15.39
N ILE A 76 3.67 23.76 -14.67
CA ILE A 76 3.05 23.44 -13.39
C ILE A 76 1.60 23.85 -13.40
N PHE A 77 0.70 22.95 -13.01
CA PHE A 77 -0.72 23.26 -12.88
C PHE A 77 -1.34 22.49 -11.72
N LYS A 78 -2.51 22.97 -11.26
CA LYS A 78 -3.26 22.35 -10.18
C LYS A 78 -4.66 21.95 -10.60
N PHE A 79 -5.25 20.98 -9.92
CA PHE A 79 -6.68 20.71 -9.99
C PHE A 79 -7.16 20.10 -8.67
N HIS A 80 -8.47 20.07 -8.43
CA HIS A 80 -9.03 19.41 -7.24
C HIS A 80 -9.61 18.05 -7.62
N LEU A 81 -9.40 17.04 -6.77
CA LEU A 81 -10.09 15.76 -6.84
C LEU A 81 -10.90 15.62 -5.56
N GLY A 82 -12.23 15.75 -5.65
CA GLY A 82 -13.04 15.96 -4.46
C GLY A 82 -12.61 17.25 -3.75
N SER A 83 -12.31 17.14 -2.45
CA SER A 83 -11.79 18.25 -1.63
C SER A 83 -10.26 18.38 -1.63
N LYS A 84 -9.54 17.46 -2.27
CA LYS A 84 -8.06 17.42 -2.24
C LYS A 84 -7.43 18.17 -3.41
N LEU A 85 -6.50 19.07 -3.10
CA LEU A 85 -5.67 19.76 -4.08
C LEU A 85 -4.59 18.82 -4.63
N HIS A 86 -4.49 18.75 -5.95
CA HIS A 86 -3.46 18.02 -6.67
C HIS A 86 -2.66 19.01 -7.51
N VAL A 87 -1.34 18.88 -7.51
CA VAL A 87 -0.42 19.69 -8.31
C VAL A 87 0.37 18.75 -9.21
N VAL A 88 0.43 19.08 -10.50
CA VAL A 88 1.16 18.35 -11.53
C VAL A 88 2.34 19.19 -11.99
N ILE A 89 3.52 18.58 -11.97
CA ILE A 89 4.77 19.14 -12.46
C ILE A 89 5.21 18.36 -13.70
N ASN A 90 5.59 19.07 -14.78
CA ASN A 90 5.84 18.46 -16.09
C ASN A 90 7.24 18.71 -16.66
N THR A 91 8.15 19.36 -15.91
CA THR A 91 9.52 19.63 -16.36
C THR A 91 10.56 19.00 -15.45
N PRO A 92 11.73 18.57 -16.00
CA PRO A 92 12.81 17.99 -15.20
C PRO A 92 13.27 18.91 -14.06
N ASP A 93 13.33 20.23 -14.29
CA ASP A 93 13.78 21.19 -13.27
C ASP A 93 12.83 21.25 -12.08
N LEU A 94 11.51 21.24 -12.32
CA LEU A 94 10.50 21.20 -11.25
C LEU A 94 10.50 19.86 -10.53
N VAL A 95 10.66 18.75 -11.27
CA VAL A 95 10.78 17.42 -10.67
C VAL A 95 12.02 17.35 -9.78
N LYS A 96 13.15 17.89 -10.24
CA LYS A 96 14.38 17.96 -9.45
C LYS A 96 14.20 18.80 -8.19
N ALA A 97 13.58 19.97 -8.28
CA ALA A 97 13.30 20.82 -7.14
C ALA A 97 12.44 20.08 -6.08
N VAL A 98 11.38 19.38 -6.50
CA VAL A 98 10.51 18.66 -5.56
C VAL A 98 11.15 17.38 -5.00
N VAL A 99 11.81 16.59 -5.85
CA VAL A 99 12.29 15.24 -5.49
C VAL A 99 13.70 15.26 -4.88
N ARG A 100 14.49 16.32 -5.07
CA ARG A 100 15.85 16.43 -4.51
C ARG A 100 16.03 17.58 -3.53
N GLU A 101 15.49 18.76 -3.83
CA GLU A 101 15.76 19.96 -3.03
C GLU A 101 14.75 20.12 -1.88
N GLN A 102 13.57 19.52 -2.02
CA GLN A 102 12.48 19.55 -1.05
C GLN A 102 12.05 18.13 -0.64
N ASP A 103 12.95 17.17 -0.76
CA ASP A 103 12.68 15.75 -0.53
C ASP A 103 12.21 15.48 0.91
N ASP A 104 12.76 16.17 1.90
CA ASP A 104 12.28 16.07 3.29
C ASP A 104 10.79 16.43 3.43
N ILE A 105 10.30 17.43 2.69
CA ILE A 105 8.89 17.86 2.73
C ILE A 105 7.99 16.90 1.95
N PHE A 106 8.45 16.42 0.80
CA PHE A 106 7.64 15.62 -0.14
C PHE A 106 7.91 14.10 -0.08
N SER A 107 8.77 13.64 0.84
CA SER A 107 9.09 12.22 1.02
C SER A 107 7.92 11.43 1.62
N ASN A 108 7.12 12.08 2.47
CA ASN A 108 5.96 11.47 3.10
C ASN A 108 4.81 11.33 2.10
N ARG A 109 4.25 10.12 2.03
CA ARG A 109 3.14 9.81 1.13
C ARG A 109 1.83 10.02 1.87
N ASN A 110 0.75 10.29 1.12
CA ASN A 110 -0.61 10.19 1.64
C ASN A 110 -1.18 8.83 1.18
N PRO A 111 -0.94 7.73 1.92
CA PRO A 111 -1.38 6.40 1.51
C PRO A 111 -2.90 6.33 1.44
N SER A 112 -3.40 5.56 0.46
CA SER A 112 -4.82 5.21 0.40
C SER A 112 -5.22 4.40 1.63
N ILE A 113 -6.52 4.38 1.92
CA ILE A 113 -7.09 3.52 2.97
C ILE A 113 -6.72 2.05 2.76
N ALA A 114 -6.65 1.61 1.50
CA ALA A 114 -6.18 0.28 1.14
C ALA A 114 -4.72 0.06 1.52
N ALA A 115 -3.85 1.01 1.20
CA ALA A 115 -2.44 0.97 1.57
C ALA A 115 -2.24 0.97 3.10
N LEU A 116 -2.97 1.79 3.83
CA LEU A 116 -2.93 1.82 5.30
C LEU A 116 -3.37 0.48 5.90
N ALA A 117 -4.44 -0.13 5.36
CA ALA A 117 -4.97 -1.40 5.87
C ALA A 117 -4.00 -2.57 5.68
N ILE A 118 -3.23 -2.61 4.59
CA ILE A 118 -2.26 -3.68 4.33
C ILE A 118 -0.89 -3.43 5.00
N SER A 119 -0.58 -2.17 5.32
CA SER A 119 0.72 -1.76 5.91
C SER A 119 0.69 -1.52 7.41
N TYR A 120 -0.30 -2.08 8.13
CA TYR A 120 -0.45 -1.89 9.59
C TYR A 120 -0.53 -0.41 10.01
N GLY A 121 -1.24 0.39 9.22
CA GLY A 121 -1.35 1.84 9.43
C GLY A 121 -0.17 2.63 8.86
N GLY A 122 0.48 2.14 7.79
CA GLY A 122 1.62 2.82 7.18
C GLY A 122 2.97 2.53 7.81
N ARG A 123 3.12 1.48 8.63
CA ARG A 123 4.36 1.19 9.38
C ARG A 123 5.30 0.20 8.68
N ASN A 124 5.29 0.18 7.36
CA ASN A 124 6.16 -0.69 6.56
C ASN A 124 7.17 0.11 5.72
N VAL A 125 8.13 -0.57 5.10
CA VAL A 125 9.19 0.10 4.30
C VAL A 125 8.66 0.87 3.07
N VAL A 126 7.43 0.59 2.62
CA VAL A 126 6.84 1.12 1.38
C VAL A 126 6.00 2.39 1.62
N PHE A 127 5.27 2.45 2.73
CA PHE A 127 4.28 3.50 3.01
C PHE A 127 4.56 4.31 4.28
N SER A 128 5.62 4.01 5.02
CA SER A 128 5.98 4.77 6.22
C SER A 128 6.58 6.11 5.88
N ASP A 129 6.29 7.08 6.75
CA ASP A 129 6.88 8.40 6.72
C ASP A 129 8.40 8.31 6.95
N ASN A 130 9.13 9.31 6.44
CA ASN A 130 10.57 9.44 6.55
C ASN A 130 10.97 9.81 7.99
N ASN A 131 10.86 8.85 8.89
CA ASN A 131 11.25 8.95 10.30
C ASN A 131 12.43 7.99 10.62
N SER A 132 12.93 8.04 11.85
CA SER A 132 14.02 7.18 12.32
C SER A 132 13.71 5.69 12.14
N ASP A 133 12.46 5.28 12.38
CA ASP A 133 12.04 3.90 12.32
C ASP A 133 12.08 3.37 10.89
N TRP A 134 11.57 4.15 9.93
CA TRP A 134 11.65 3.84 8.51
C TRP A 134 13.11 3.77 8.03
N ARG A 135 13.97 4.72 8.44
CA ARG A 135 15.40 4.70 8.07
C ARG A 135 16.09 3.44 8.59
N ASN A 136 15.81 3.03 9.82
CA ASN A 136 16.33 1.81 10.42
C ASN A 136 15.82 0.56 9.69
N LEU A 137 14.50 0.46 9.45
CA LEU A 137 13.90 -0.64 8.69
C LEU A 137 14.46 -0.74 7.27
N ARG A 138 14.62 0.38 6.59
CA ARG A 138 15.21 0.43 5.24
C ARG A 138 16.67 -0.02 5.26
N LYS A 139 17.44 0.40 6.26
CA LYS A 139 18.84 -0.01 6.42
C LYS A 139 18.93 -1.53 6.63
N ILE A 140 18.15 -2.08 7.55
CA ILE A 140 18.07 -3.53 7.80
C ILE A 140 17.68 -4.26 6.50
N PHE A 141 16.62 -3.82 5.83
CA PHE A 141 16.17 -4.47 4.60
C PHE A 141 17.23 -4.42 3.49
N ALA A 142 17.89 -3.28 3.28
CA ALA A 142 18.92 -3.13 2.25
C ALA A 142 20.18 -3.96 2.56
N HIS A 143 20.63 -4.00 3.81
CA HIS A 143 21.87 -4.68 4.20
C HIS A 143 21.69 -6.17 4.49
N GLU A 144 20.55 -6.56 5.04
CA GLU A 144 20.30 -7.94 5.48
C GLU A 144 19.38 -8.72 4.54
N VAL A 145 18.55 -8.08 3.71
CA VAL A 145 17.66 -8.82 2.79
C VAL A 145 18.12 -8.66 1.35
N LEU A 146 18.39 -7.43 0.92
CA LEU A 146 18.76 -7.10 -0.46
C LEU A 146 20.26 -6.94 -0.70
N SER A 147 21.12 -7.37 0.22
CA SER A 147 22.56 -7.29 0.01
C SER A 147 23.03 -8.25 -1.07
N ASN A 148 24.12 -7.88 -1.75
CA ASN A 148 24.75 -8.73 -2.76
C ASN A 148 25.07 -10.13 -2.22
N LYS A 149 25.48 -10.24 -0.94
CA LYS A 149 25.75 -11.53 -0.28
C LYS A 149 24.51 -12.42 -0.25
N ASN A 150 23.37 -11.89 0.18
CA ASN A 150 22.13 -12.67 0.29
C ASN A 150 21.47 -12.91 -1.07
N LEU A 151 21.55 -11.95 -1.98
CA LEU A 151 21.14 -12.14 -3.37
C LEU A 151 21.97 -13.25 -4.04
N GLU A 152 23.29 -13.29 -3.85
CA GLU A 152 24.13 -14.38 -4.41
C GLU A 152 23.84 -15.72 -3.74
N ALA A 153 23.64 -15.74 -2.43
CA ALA A 153 23.27 -16.97 -1.74
C ALA A 153 21.94 -17.57 -2.23
N CYS A 154 20.97 -16.73 -2.61
CA CYS A 154 19.70 -17.15 -3.19
C CYS A 154 19.74 -17.36 -4.71
N ARG A 155 20.91 -17.25 -5.36
CA ARG A 155 21.06 -17.36 -6.82
C ARG A 155 20.56 -18.69 -7.37
N PHE A 156 20.75 -19.77 -6.62
CA PHE A 156 20.30 -21.10 -7.04
C PHE A 156 18.78 -21.16 -7.23
N PHE A 157 18.00 -20.69 -6.24
CA PHE A 157 16.53 -20.69 -6.30
C PHE A 157 16.01 -19.90 -7.49
N ARG A 158 16.55 -18.68 -7.71
CA ARG A 158 16.19 -17.87 -8.87
C ARG A 158 16.47 -18.61 -10.17
N ARG A 159 17.65 -19.21 -10.30
CA ARG A 159 18.07 -19.91 -11.52
C ARG A 159 17.26 -21.17 -11.77
N ASP A 160 16.95 -21.93 -10.74
CA ASP A 160 16.16 -23.15 -10.81
C ASP A 160 14.73 -22.85 -11.27
N GLU A 161 14.07 -21.87 -10.63
CA GLU A 161 12.69 -21.54 -10.96
C GLU A 161 12.56 -20.93 -12.36
N VAL A 162 13.49 -20.05 -12.76
CA VAL A 162 13.54 -19.53 -14.14
C VAL A 162 13.72 -20.66 -15.16
N ARG A 163 14.54 -21.68 -14.86
CA ARG A 163 14.69 -22.85 -15.75
C ARG A 163 13.41 -23.66 -15.86
N LYS A 164 12.65 -23.84 -14.77
CA LYS A 164 11.34 -24.51 -14.80
C LYS A 164 10.35 -23.72 -15.66
N THR A 165 10.30 -22.41 -15.49
CA THR A 165 9.47 -21.53 -16.32
C THR A 165 9.83 -21.64 -17.79
N ILE A 166 11.12 -21.58 -18.13
CA ILE A 166 11.59 -21.74 -19.51
C ILE A 166 11.14 -23.10 -20.07
N LYS A 167 11.35 -24.21 -19.36
CA LYS A 167 10.89 -25.54 -19.80
C LYS A 167 9.37 -25.59 -20.02
N ASN A 168 8.59 -24.99 -19.13
CA ASN A 168 7.14 -24.89 -19.27
C ASN A 168 6.74 -24.09 -20.53
N ILE A 169 7.41 -22.97 -20.80
CA ILE A 169 7.19 -22.19 -22.04
C ILE A 169 7.53 -23.03 -23.28
N TYR A 170 8.66 -23.75 -23.28
CA TYR A 170 9.04 -24.62 -24.39
C TYR A 170 8.00 -25.72 -24.65
N SER A 171 7.38 -26.29 -23.60
CA SER A 171 6.31 -27.28 -23.77
C SER A 171 5.01 -26.72 -24.36
N LYS A 172 4.87 -25.39 -24.44
CA LYS A 172 3.68 -24.69 -24.93
C LYS A 172 3.90 -23.99 -26.27
N ILE A 173 5.01 -24.28 -26.97
CA ILE A 173 5.27 -23.75 -28.31
C ILE A 173 4.10 -24.08 -29.24
N GLY A 174 3.60 -23.08 -29.96
CA GLY A 174 2.43 -23.21 -30.85
C GLY A 174 1.09 -22.94 -30.17
N THR A 175 1.05 -22.66 -28.87
CA THR A 175 -0.18 -22.29 -28.14
C THR A 175 -0.14 -20.83 -27.67
N THR A 176 -1.31 -20.22 -27.46
CA THR A 176 -1.41 -18.88 -26.87
C THR A 176 -1.08 -18.95 -25.38
N ILE A 177 -0.16 -18.09 -24.91
CA ILE A 177 0.26 -18.02 -23.51
C ILE A 177 -0.03 -16.63 -22.93
N ASP A 178 -0.43 -16.58 -21.66
CA ASP A 178 -0.51 -15.33 -20.89
C ASP A 178 0.85 -15.04 -20.24
N ILE A 179 1.54 -14.03 -20.76
CA ILE A 179 2.86 -13.60 -20.27
C ILE A 179 2.75 -13.04 -18.85
N SER A 180 1.67 -12.34 -18.52
CA SER A 180 1.47 -11.73 -17.20
C SER A 180 1.32 -12.82 -16.14
N GLU A 181 0.57 -13.87 -16.48
CA GLU A 181 0.40 -15.02 -15.61
C GLU A 181 1.73 -15.75 -15.37
N ILE A 182 2.48 -16.00 -16.44
CA ILE A 182 3.77 -16.69 -16.37
C ILE A 182 4.80 -15.87 -15.57
N ALA A 183 4.90 -14.56 -15.84
CA ALA A 183 5.81 -13.67 -15.13
C ALA A 183 5.48 -13.62 -13.63
N PHE A 184 4.21 -13.40 -13.28
CA PHE A 184 3.76 -13.36 -11.89
C PHE A 184 4.01 -14.67 -11.17
N SER A 185 3.66 -15.81 -11.80
CA SER A 185 3.85 -17.13 -11.18
C SER A 185 5.34 -17.44 -10.93
N THR A 186 6.21 -17.06 -11.87
CA THR A 186 7.66 -17.23 -11.73
C THR A 186 8.20 -16.38 -10.59
N GLU A 187 7.80 -15.10 -10.51
CA GLU A 187 8.23 -14.20 -9.42
C GLU A 187 7.75 -14.70 -8.06
N ALA A 188 6.49 -15.11 -7.95
CA ALA A 188 5.91 -15.65 -6.72
C ALA A 188 6.63 -16.94 -6.26
N ASN A 189 6.93 -17.85 -7.19
CA ASN A 189 7.66 -19.08 -6.87
C ASN A 189 9.12 -18.80 -6.50
N VAL A 190 9.76 -17.83 -7.15
CA VAL A 190 11.11 -17.36 -6.80
C VAL A 190 11.11 -16.81 -5.36
N LEU A 191 10.19 -15.92 -5.02
CA LEU A 191 10.09 -15.36 -3.66
C LEU A 191 9.78 -16.45 -2.63
N THR A 192 8.84 -17.35 -2.93
CA THR A 192 8.45 -18.43 -2.02
C THR A 192 9.60 -19.42 -1.80
N SER A 193 10.35 -19.77 -2.85
CA SER A 193 11.51 -20.66 -2.75
C SER A 193 12.67 -20.02 -1.99
N MET A 194 12.87 -18.70 -2.13
CA MET A 194 13.88 -17.96 -1.35
C MET A 194 13.52 -17.85 0.14
N VAL A 195 12.23 -17.81 0.50
CA VAL A 195 11.79 -17.64 1.91
C VAL A 195 11.60 -18.98 2.63
N TRP A 196 11.15 -20.04 1.95
CA TRP A 196 10.56 -21.21 2.62
C TRP A 196 11.36 -22.52 2.49
N GLU A 197 12.67 -22.45 2.25
CA GLU A 197 13.54 -23.60 1.96
C GLU A 197 13.41 -24.77 2.97
N ASN A 198 13.34 -24.50 4.29
CA ASN A 198 13.63 -25.52 5.33
C ASN A 198 12.50 -26.43 5.83
N THR A 199 11.29 -26.36 5.26
CA THR A 199 10.25 -27.33 5.60
C THR A 199 10.53 -28.66 4.86
N SER A 200 11.01 -29.66 5.59
CA SER A 200 11.45 -30.99 5.09
C SER A 200 10.30 -31.92 4.67
N ASP A 201 9.10 -31.37 4.46
CA ASP A 201 7.92 -32.10 4.02
C ASP A 201 7.56 -31.73 2.56
N PRO A 202 7.91 -32.60 1.58
CA PRO A 202 7.54 -32.41 0.18
C PRO A 202 6.03 -32.54 -0.10
N ASN A 203 5.23 -33.05 0.84
CA ASN A 203 3.77 -33.16 0.73
C ASN A 203 3.03 -31.97 1.36
N ALA A 204 3.65 -31.20 2.25
CA ALA A 204 3.06 -29.99 2.83
C ALA A 204 3.24 -28.73 1.95
N LYS A 205 4.02 -28.81 0.87
CA LYS A 205 4.57 -27.65 0.17
C LYS A 205 4.10 -27.50 -1.28
N GLY A 206 3.70 -26.28 -1.62
CA GLY A 206 3.99 -25.72 -2.93
C GLY A 206 2.76 -25.21 -3.67
N ARG A 207 1.84 -26.09 -4.05
CA ARG A 207 0.75 -25.69 -4.96
C ARG A 207 -0.39 -24.93 -4.29
N GLN A 208 -0.85 -25.36 -3.12
CA GLN A 208 -1.96 -24.70 -2.43
C GLN A 208 -1.55 -23.33 -1.88
N PHE A 209 -0.40 -23.26 -1.20
CA PHE A 209 0.11 -21.99 -0.66
C PHE A 209 0.51 -21.00 -1.76
N GLY A 210 1.19 -21.45 -2.82
CA GLY A 210 1.54 -20.57 -3.95
C GLY A 210 0.30 -20.02 -4.67
N ALA A 211 -0.73 -20.85 -4.85
CA ALA A 211 -2.01 -20.41 -5.41
C ALA A 211 -2.76 -19.44 -4.48
N GLU A 212 -2.73 -19.68 -3.17
CA GLU A 212 -3.33 -18.81 -2.16
C GLU A 212 -2.61 -17.47 -2.06
N LEU A 213 -1.27 -17.47 -2.06
CA LEU A 213 -0.43 -16.28 -2.12
C LEU A 213 -0.73 -15.48 -3.40
N LYS A 214 -0.74 -16.14 -4.56
CA LYS A 214 -1.12 -15.51 -5.84
C LYS A 214 -2.51 -14.87 -5.78
N ARG A 215 -3.49 -15.56 -5.19
CA ARG A 215 -4.86 -15.05 -5.01
C ARG A 215 -4.88 -13.82 -4.10
N ILE A 216 -4.22 -13.90 -2.94
CA ILE A 216 -4.16 -12.79 -1.96
C ILE A 216 -3.43 -11.59 -2.57
N SER A 217 -2.27 -11.80 -3.19
CA SER A 217 -1.50 -10.75 -3.85
C SER A 217 -2.28 -10.08 -4.99
N SER A 218 -2.97 -10.86 -5.83
CA SER A 218 -3.80 -10.30 -6.91
C SER A 218 -4.95 -9.44 -6.36
N ASN A 219 -5.64 -9.93 -5.33
CA ASN A 219 -6.69 -9.16 -4.65
C ASN A 219 -6.16 -7.87 -4.02
N ILE A 220 -4.97 -7.91 -3.39
CA ILE A 220 -4.34 -6.72 -2.82
C ILE A 220 -4.01 -5.71 -3.92
N VAL A 221 -3.41 -6.15 -5.03
CA VAL A 221 -3.08 -5.27 -6.16
C VAL A 221 -4.33 -4.65 -6.76
N GLU A 222 -5.40 -5.42 -6.95
CA GLU A 222 -6.69 -4.93 -7.43
C GLU A 222 -7.27 -3.87 -6.49
N LEU A 223 -7.32 -4.16 -5.19
CA LEU A 223 -7.86 -3.24 -4.18
C LEU A 223 -6.99 -1.99 -3.99
N LEU A 224 -5.68 -2.07 -4.17
CA LEU A 224 -4.77 -0.92 -4.16
C LEU A 224 -4.96 -0.03 -5.40
N GLY A 225 -5.22 -0.62 -6.56
CA GLY A 225 -5.41 0.08 -7.83
C GLY A 225 -6.82 0.65 -8.02
N GLN A 226 -7.80 0.17 -7.25
CA GLN A 226 -9.18 0.60 -7.38
C GLN A 226 -9.36 2.06 -6.92
N PRO A 227 -9.96 2.94 -7.76
CA PRO A 227 -10.34 4.28 -7.32
C PRO A 227 -11.31 4.20 -6.13
N ASN A 228 -11.00 4.92 -5.05
CA ASN A 228 -11.74 4.85 -3.80
C ASN A 228 -12.32 6.21 -3.40
N LEU A 229 -13.63 6.28 -3.21
CA LEU A 229 -14.38 7.47 -2.80
C LEU A 229 -13.95 7.94 -1.41
N SER A 230 -13.64 7.03 -0.50
CA SER A 230 -13.17 7.41 0.84
C SER A 230 -11.81 8.11 0.80
N ASP A 231 -10.99 7.83 -0.22
CA ASP A 231 -9.71 8.54 -0.42
C ASP A 231 -9.90 9.92 -1.08
N ILE A 232 -10.97 10.11 -1.86
CA ILE A 232 -11.30 11.35 -2.56
C ILE A 232 -12.13 12.31 -1.67
N PHE A 233 -13.00 11.76 -0.82
CA PHE A 233 -13.92 12.49 0.06
C PHE A 233 -13.73 12.09 1.54
N PRO A 234 -12.70 12.63 2.23
CA PRO A 234 -12.39 12.25 3.61
C PRO A 234 -13.54 12.42 4.60
N SER A 235 -14.44 13.38 4.38
CA SER A 235 -15.59 13.66 5.27
C SER A 235 -16.60 12.51 5.35
N VAL A 236 -16.65 11.66 4.32
CA VAL A 236 -17.52 10.47 4.27
C VAL A 236 -16.72 9.17 4.28
N ALA A 237 -15.41 9.24 4.55
CA ALA A 237 -14.53 8.08 4.50
C ALA A 237 -14.94 6.97 5.49
N TRP A 238 -15.53 7.36 6.63
CA TRP A 238 -16.01 6.44 7.67
C TRP A 238 -17.10 5.48 7.20
N LEU A 239 -17.82 5.82 6.12
CA LEU A 239 -18.86 4.95 5.54
C LEU A 239 -18.28 3.76 4.76
N ASP A 240 -17.02 3.84 4.30
CA ASP A 240 -16.39 2.84 3.43
C ASP A 240 -17.33 2.42 2.26
N LEU A 241 -17.83 3.41 1.50
CA LEU A 241 -18.92 3.22 0.52
C LEU A 241 -18.63 2.13 -0.54
N GLN A 242 -17.37 1.94 -0.92
CA GLN A 242 -16.94 0.89 -1.86
C GLN A 242 -16.50 -0.41 -1.18
N GLY A 243 -16.53 -0.44 0.15
CA GLY A 243 -16.13 -1.58 0.98
C GLY A 243 -14.65 -1.91 0.88
N ILE A 244 -13.80 -1.00 0.40
CA ILE A 244 -12.38 -1.27 0.11
C ILE A 244 -11.64 -1.55 1.43
N LEU A 245 -11.90 -0.76 2.47
CA LEU A 245 -11.32 -1.02 3.79
C LEU A 245 -11.77 -2.38 4.31
N ARG A 246 -13.07 -2.70 4.19
CA ARG A 246 -13.62 -3.99 4.62
C ARG A 246 -13.05 -5.16 3.83
N LYS A 247 -12.86 -5.03 2.51
CA LYS A 247 -12.28 -6.07 1.63
C LYS A 247 -10.79 -6.27 1.91
N MET A 248 -10.03 -5.20 2.10
CA MET A 248 -8.64 -5.28 2.56
C MET A 248 -8.55 -5.88 3.97
N LYS A 249 -9.56 -5.63 4.82
CA LYS A 249 -9.74 -6.24 6.13
C LYS A 249 -10.34 -7.65 6.11
N ARG A 250 -10.57 -8.30 4.97
CA ARG A 250 -11.11 -9.67 4.90
C ARG A 250 -10.22 -10.64 4.16
N GLN A 251 -8.97 -10.25 3.89
CA GLN A 251 -7.97 -11.20 3.38
C GLN A 251 -7.57 -12.14 4.54
N ASP A 252 -8.28 -13.26 4.67
CA ASP A 252 -7.96 -14.34 5.59
C ASP A 252 -6.81 -15.18 5.03
N CYS A 253 -5.99 -15.76 5.91
CA CYS A 253 -4.95 -16.71 5.54
C CYS A 253 -5.12 -18.05 6.26
N ILE A 254 -4.80 -19.13 5.56
CA ILE A 254 -4.70 -20.46 6.13
C ILE A 254 -3.25 -20.70 6.55
N VAL A 255 -3.02 -21.04 7.83
CA VAL A 255 -1.70 -21.37 8.37
C VAL A 255 -1.78 -22.75 9.03
N GLY A 256 -0.97 -23.70 8.54
CA GLY A 256 -0.93 -25.07 9.08
C GLY A 256 -2.26 -25.83 8.98
N GLY A 257 -3.11 -25.52 7.99
CA GLY A 257 -4.43 -26.12 7.83
C GLY A 257 -5.55 -25.44 8.62
N TYR A 258 -5.25 -24.39 9.39
CA TYR A 258 -6.21 -23.63 10.17
C TYR A 258 -6.41 -22.23 9.60
N THR A 259 -7.66 -21.77 9.52
CA THR A 259 -7.99 -20.39 9.16
C THR A 259 -7.68 -19.48 10.34
N ILE A 260 -6.79 -18.49 10.16
CA ILE A 260 -6.54 -17.45 11.16
C ILE A 260 -7.43 -16.25 10.84
N PRO A 261 -8.45 -15.92 11.67
CA PRO A 261 -9.35 -14.81 11.39
C PRO A 261 -8.63 -13.46 11.49
N LYS A 262 -8.87 -12.55 10.55
CA LYS A 262 -8.25 -11.22 10.65
C LYS A 262 -8.70 -10.48 11.92
N GLY A 263 -7.74 -9.85 12.59
CA GLY A 263 -7.96 -9.02 13.77
C GLY A 263 -7.79 -9.77 15.09
N CYS A 264 -7.51 -11.08 15.06
CA CYS A 264 -7.11 -11.81 16.25
C CYS A 264 -5.69 -11.42 16.68
N THR A 265 -5.47 -11.35 18.00
CA THR A 265 -4.12 -11.26 18.56
C THR A 265 -3.43 -12.61 18.39
N VAL A 266 -2.40 -12.68 17.55
CA VAL A 266 -1.53 -13.85 17.45
C VAL A 266 -0.39 -13.67 18.43
N LEU A 267 -0.35 -14.52 19.45
CA LEU A 267 0.74 -14.55 20.43
C LEU A 267 1.79 -15.57 19.98
N LEU A 268 3.03 -15.11 19.78
CA LEU A 268 4.16 -15.98 19.52
C LEU A 268 4.71 -16.48 20.85
N ASN A 269 4.67 -17.80 21.09
CA ASN A 269 5.29 -18.39 22.28
C ASN A 269 6.80 -18.56 22.06
N VAL A 270 7.51 -17.43 22.06
CA VAL A 270 8.98 -17.38 21.82
C VAL A 270 9.72 -18.27 22.82
N TRP A 271 9.27 -18.33 24.08
CA TRP A 271 9.86 -19.16 25.12
C TRP A 271 9.85 -20.65 24.78
N SER A 272 8.73 -21.15 24.24
CA SER A 272 8.59 -22.53 23.80
C SER A 272 9.37 -22.80 22.51
N ILE A 273 9.31 -21.86 21.55
CA ILE A 273 9.99 -21.99 20.26
C ILE A 273 11.51 -22.08 20.46
N HIS A 274 12.08 -21.25 21.36
CA HIS A 274 13.51 -21.23 21.66
C HIS A 274 13.98 -22.41 22.53
N ARG A 275 13.04 -23.20 23.09
CA ARG A 275 13.33 -24.39 23.91
C ARG A 275 12.97 -25.72 23.26
N ASP A 276 12.52 -25.68 22.03
CA ASP A 276 12.10 -26.86 21.30
C ASP A 276 13.31 -27.61 20.73
N HIS A 277 13.54 -28.82 21.23
CA HIS A 277 14.64 -29.69 20.81
C HIS A 277 14.53 -30.15 19.34
N ARG A 278 13.37 -29.96 18.69
CA ARG A 278 13.19 -30.23 17.26
C ARG A 278 13.91 -29.20 16.38
N TYR A 279 14.13 -27.99 16.90
CA TYR A 279 14.70 -26.88 16.15
C TYR A 279 16.06 -26.42 16.71
N TRP A 280 16.34 -26.68 17.98
CA TRP A 280 17.56 -26.26 18.65
C TRP A 280 18.29 -27.45 19.28
N ASP A 281 19.56 -27.64 18.91
CA ASP A 281 20.42 -28.58 19.62
C ASP A 281 20.69 -28.06 21.04
N ASN A 282 20.42 -28.85 22.09
CA ASN A 282 20.67 -28.47 23.49
C ASN A 282 20.15 -27.05 23.86
N PRO A 283 18.83 -26.79 23.75
CA PRO A 283 18.28 -25.44 23.84
C PRO A 283 18.39 -24.79 25.23
N LEU A 284 18.55 -25.60 26.26
CA LEU A 284 18.64 -25.14 27.65
C LEU A 284 20.05 -24.67 28.02
N ILE A 285 21.03 -24.89 27.14
CA ILE A 285 22.43 -24.52 27.37
C ILE A 285 22.72 -23.20 26.65
N PHE A 286 23.21 -22.22 27.42
CA PHE A 286 23.74 -20.98 26.86
C PHE A 286 25.01 -21.29 26.05
N ASN A 287 24.86 -21.28 24.73
CA ASN A 287 25.94 -21.53 23.78
C ASN A 287 25.89 -20.47 22.69
N PRO A 288 26.62 -19.35 22.84
CA PRO A 288 26.62 -18.26 21.86
C PRO A 288 27.29 -18.67 20.53
N GLU A 289 28.19 -19.66 20.53
CA GLU A 289 28.86 -20.13 19.31
C GLU A 289 27.93 -20.87 18.35
N ARG A 290 26.73 -21.30 18.80
CA ARG A 290 25.73 -21.93 17.92
C ARG A 290 25.33 -21.01 16.76
N PHE A 291 25.39 -19.69 16.95
CA PHE A 291 25.08 -18.68 15.94
C PHE A 291 26.28 -18.35 15.03
N LEU A 292 27.49 -18.81 15.37
CA LEU A 292 28.71 -18.58 14.60
C LEU A 292 28.94 -19.66 13.54
N THR A 293 28.32 -20.83 13.70
CA THR A 293 28.37 -21.91 12.70
C THR A 293 27.36 -21.64 11.58
N ASN A 294 27.75 -21.85 10.31
CA ASN A 294 26.88 -21.75 9.11
C ASN A 294 25.66 -22.72 9.11
N LYS A 295 25.42 -23.44 10.23
CA LYS A 295 24.31 -24.37 10.42
C LYS A 295 22.97 -23.63 10.58
N TYR A 296 22.99 -22.40 11.10
CA TYR A 296 21.79 -21.58 11.29
C TYR A 296 21.89 -20.34 10.38
N ASP A 297 21.10 -20.34 9.30
CA ASP A 297 21.19 -19.33 8.24
C ASP A 297 20.49 -18.02 8.64
N PHE A 298 21.22 -16.90 8.58
CA PHE A 298 20.70 -15.53 8.79
C PHE A 298 19.90 -15.02 7.57
N LYS A 299 19.85 -15.78 6.48
CA LYS A 299 19.03 -15.48 5.30
C LYS A 299 17.55 -15.65 5.58
N GLY A 300 16.91 -14.71 6.27
CA GLY A 300 15.47 -14.38 6.21
C GLY A 300 14.40 -15.48 6.36
N GLY A 301 14.77 -16.74 6.54
CA GLY A 301 13.90 -17.93 6.54
C GLY A 301 13.91 -18.69 7.86
N ASN A 302 14.66 -18.21 8.86
CA ASN A 302 14.69 -18.75 10.21
C ASN A 302 14.07 -17.72 11.18
N LEU A 303 12.77 -17.83 11.44
CA LEU A 303 12.02 -16.98 12.40
C LEU A 303 12.39 -17.26 13.88
N ASN A 304 13.36 -18.15 14.10
CA ASN A 304 13.91 -18.55 15.38
C ASN A 304 14.86 -17.49 16.01
N LEU A 305 14.89 -16.27 15.50
CA LEU A 305 15.87 -15.24 15.90
C LEU A 305 15.21 -13.97 16.46
N ILE A 306 14.19 -14.12 17.30
CA ILE A 306 13.77 -13.00 18.16
C ILE A 306 14.74 -12.95 19.34
N CYS A 307 15.84 -12.24 19.18
CA CYS A 307 16.80 -12.01 20.25
C CYS A 307 16.10 -11.24 21.38
N TYR A 308 16.06 -11.85 22.57
CA TYR A 308 15.77 -11.15 23.82
C TYR A 308 17.09 -10.50 24.24
N ASP A 309 17.17 -9.17 24.18
CA ASP A 309 18.23 -8.45 24.88
C ASP A 309 17.91 -8.53 26.37
N LYS A 310 18.90 -8.95 27.16
CA LYS A 310 18.71 -9.20 28.59
C LYS A 310 19.65 -8.28 29.36
N ASP A 311 19.38 -6.99 29.28
CA ASP A 311 19.80 -6.00 30.25
C ASP A 311 18.57 -5.18 30.68
N GLY A 312 17.98 -5.56 31.82
CA GLY A 312 16.82 -4.92 32.45
C GLY A 312 15.72 -5.89 32.86
#